data_AF-A0A2V8Q270-F1
#
_entry.id   AF-A0A2V8Q270-F1
#
_cell.length_a   1.000
_cell.length_b   1.000
_cell.length_c   1.000
_cell.angle_alpha   90.00
_cell.angle_beta   90.00
_cell.angle_gamma   90.00
#
_symmetry.space_group_name_H-M   'P 1'
#
loop_
_entity.id
_entity.type
_entity.pdbx_description
1 polymer ?
#
loop_
_entity_poly.entity_id
_entity_poly.type
_entity_poly.pdbx_seq_one_letter_code
_entity_poly.pdbx_strand_id
1 'polypeptide(L)'
;MISIMLDNDIAGYRDLFDGTLHSAGWDEYQLIEFITMDEAGLASDSPDSEVWRSCQQRRFLLLTANRNLDDESSLEQTLRQENTPESLPVITVSAPQRIVEPEYRERCIHSLVGIVLDLENCLGAARMYVP
;
A
#
# COMPACT_ATOMS: atom_id res chain seq x y z
N MET A 1 10.57 6.30 -9.20
CA MET A 1 9.48 5.31 -9.26
C MET A 1 9.53 4.44 -8.02
N ILE A 2 8.42 4.35 -7.30
CA ILE A 2 8.20 3.49 -6.14
C ILE A 2 7.12 2.48 -6.52
N SER A 3 7.37 1.20 -6.26
CA SER A 3 6.35 0.17 -6.44
C SER A 3 5.46 0.11 -5.20
N ILE A 4 4.15 0.22 -5.41
CA ILE A 4 3.13 0.02 -4.39
C ILE A 4 2.53 -1.37 -4.61
N MET A 5 2.82 -2.28 -3.68
CA MET A 5 2.27 -3.62 -3.73
C MET A 5 0.85 -3.64 -3.15
N LEU A 6 -0.08 -4.07 -3.98
CA LEU A 6 -1.47 -4.29 -3.65
C LEU A 6 -1.61 -5.63 -2.92
N ASP A 7 -2.09 -5.55 -1.69
CA ASP A 7 -2.54 -6.72 -0.94
C ASP A 7 -3.78 -7.36 -1.61
N ASN A 8 -4.07 -8.62 -1.29
CA ASN A 8 -5.09 -9.39 -1.99
C ASN A 8 -6.49 -8.78 -1.90
N ASP A 9 -6.79 -8.08 -0.79
CA ASP A 9 -8.08 -7.45 -0.53
C ASP A 9 -8.33 -6.21 -1.40
N ILE A 10 -7.29 -5.66 -2.02
CA ILE A 10 -7.37 -4.50 -2.91
C ILE A 10 -6.81 -4.74 -4.31
N ALA A 11 -6.15 -5.87 -4.56
CA ALA A 11 -5.56 -6.21 -5.85
C ALA A 11 -6.56 -6.13 -7.02
N GLY A 12 -7.84 -6.45 -6.76
CA GLY A 12 -8.92 -6.33 -7.75
C GLY A 12 -9.24 -4.91 -8.21
N TYR A 13 -8.71 -3.88 -7.55
CA TYR A 13 -8.91 -2.47 -7.92
C TYR A 13 -7.75 -1.86 -8.73
N ARG A 14 -6.74 -2.66 -9.12
CA ARG A 14 -5.55 -2.19 -9.86
C ARG A 14 -5.91 -1.29 -11.05
N ASP A 15 -6.76 -1.77 -11.95
CA ASP A 15 -7.14 -1.02 -13.16
C ASP A 15 -7.81 0.33 -12.83
N LEU A 16 -8.55 0.40 -11.72
CA LEU A 16 -9.15 1.65 -11.28
C LEU A 16 -8.09 2.63 -10.75
N PHE A 17 -7.11 2.13 -10.00
CA PHE A 17 -6.00 2.96 -9.52
C PHE A 17 -5.14 3.46 -10.68
N ASP A 18 -4.72 2.58 -11.59
CA ASP A 18 -3.94 2.94 -12.78
C ASP A 18 -4.69 3.97 -13.64
N GLY A 19 -5.97 3.71 -13.95
CA GLY A 19 -6.78 4.65 -14.72
C GLY A 19 -6.95 6.02 -14.05
N THR A 20 -6.94 6.07 -12.71
CA THR A 20 -7.07 7.32 -11.96
C THR A 20 -5.76 8.07 -11.89
N LEU A 21 -4.64 7.37 -11.68
CA LEU A 21 -3.29 7.93 -11.75
C LEU A 21 -3.07 8.62 -13.10
N HIS A 22 -3.48 7.94 -14.19
CA HIS A 22 -3.47 8.49 -15.54
C HIS A 22 -4.36 9.73 -15.67
N SER A 23 -5.64 9.62 -15.32
CA SER A 23 -6.60 10.72 -15.51
C SER A 23 -6.31 11.96 -14.65
N ALA A 24 -5.65 11.78 -13.51
CA ALA A 24 -5.21 12.86 -12.63
C ALA A 24 -3.89 13.50 -13.08
N GLY A 25 -3.26 13.00 -14.15
CA GLY A 25 -2.04 13.56 -14.74
C GLY A 25 -0.76 13.16 -14.02
N TRP A 26 -0.79 12.14 -13.16
CA TRP A 26 0.39 11.72 -12.40
C TRP A 26 1.33 10.79 -13.19
N ASP A 27 0.85 10.16 -14.26
CA ASP A 27 1.63 9.24 -15.09
C ASP A 27 2.88 9.87 -15.72
N GLU A 28 2.81 11.16 -16.07
CA GLU A 28 3.94 11.90 -16.67
C GLU A 28 5.18 11.91 -15.77
N TYR A 29 4.99 11.72 -14.46
CA TYR A 29 6.05 11.76 -13.46
C TYR A 29 6.61 10.37 -13.11
N GLN A 30 5.99 9.29 -13.57
CA GLN A 30 6.41 7.90 -13.32
C GLN A 30 6.75 7.64 -11.83
N LEU A 31 5.92 8.19 -10.93
CA LEU A 31 6.15 8.15 -9.49
C LEU A 31 5.80 6.80 -8.90
N ILE A 32 4.67 6.24 -9.32
CA ILE A 32 4.04 5.04 -8.74
C ILE A 32 3.89 3.98 -9.81
N GLU A 33 4.19 2.74 -9.43
CA GLU A 33 3.81 1.53 -10.17
C GLU A 33 3.02 0.63 -9.21
N PHE A 34 1.80 0.23 -9.58
CA PHE A 34 1.06 -0.76 -8.81
C PHE A 34 1.44 -2.16 -9.23
N ILE A 35 1.78 -3.01 -8.26
CA ILE A 35 2.11 -4.42 -8.45
C ILE A 35 1.26 -5.29 -7.54
N THR A 36 1.00 -6.52 -7.95
CA THR A 36 0.30 -7.54 -7.18
C THR A 36 1.29 -8.38 -6.36
N MET A 37 0.77 -9.18 -5.42
CA MET A 37 1.59 -10.14 -4.69
C MET A 37 2.27 -11.16 -5.61
N ASP A 38 1.58 -11.64 -6.64
CA ASP A 38 2.13 -12.59 -7.61
C ASP A 38 3.29 -11.99 -8.40
N GLU A 39 3.16 -10.74 -8.86
CA GLU A 39 4.27 -10.01 -9.51
C GLU A 39 5.44 -9.76 -8.55
N ALA A 40 5.17 -9.61 -7.25
CA ALA A 40 6.19 -9.57 -6.22
C ALA A 40 6.76 -10.96 -5.85
N GLY A 41 6.25 -12.05 -6.44
CA GLY A 41 6.68 -13.42 -6.16
C GLY A 41 6.27 -13.91 -4.77
N LEU A 42 5.16 -13.40 -4.24
CA LEU A 42 4.55 -13.82 -2.98
C LEU A 42 3.28 -14.62 -3.25
N ALA A 43 3.07 -15.66 -2.45
CA ALA A 43 1.84 -16.44 -2.52
C ALA A 43 0.68 -15.64 -1.90
N SER A 44 -0.54 -15.84 -2.41
CA SER A 44 -1.73 -15.15 -1.88
C SER A 44 -2.03 -15.48 -0.42
N ASP A 45 -1.55 -16.62 0.07
CA ASP A 45 -1.69 -17.06 1.47
C ASP A 45 -0.43 -16.83 2.30
N SER A 46 0.54 -16.05 1.78
CA SER A 46 1.75 -15.69 2.53
C SER A 46 1.39 -14.96 3.84
N PRO A 47 2.02 -15.33 4.98
CA PRO A 47 1.78 -14.68 6.26
C PRO A 47 2.08 -13.18 6.26
N ASP A 48 1.39 -12.41 7.11
CA ASP A 48 1.57 -10.96 7.29
C ASP A 48 3.01 -10.54 7.51
N SER A 49 3.72 -11.28 8.36
CA SER A 49 5.13 -11.03 8.62
C SER A 49 6.01 -11.25 7.38
N GLU A 50 5.74 -12.27 6.57
CA GLU A 50 6.51 -12.55 5.35
C GLU A 50 6.24 -11.48 4.29
N VAL A 51 4.97 -11.13 4.09
CA VAL A 51 4.58 -10.08 3.15
C VAL A 51 5.23 -8.74 3.54
N TRP A 52 5.13 -8.35 4.81
CA TRP A 52 5.74 -7.10 5.29
C TRP A 52 7.26 -7.12 5.13
N ARG A 53 7.96 -8.18 5.57
CA ARG A 53 9.42 -8.28 5.42
C ARG A 53 9.85 -8.23 3.96
N SER A 54 9.13 -8.91 3.07
CA SER A 54 9.40 -8.88 1.62
C SER A 54 9.26 -7.46 1.07
N CYS A 55 8.20 -6.73 1.44
CA CYS A 55 8.04 -5.33 1.10
C CYS A 55 9.20 -4.47 1.60
N GLN A 56 9.62 -4.63 2.86
CA GLN A 56 10.76 -3.87 3.40
C GLN A 56 12.06 -4.17 2.64
N GLN A 57 12.36 -5.45 2.39
CA GLN A 57 13.58 -5.88 1.70
C GLN A 57 13.66 -5.36 0.27
N ARG A 58 12.51 -5.32 -0.43
CA ARG A 58 12.41 -4.88 -1.83
C ARG A 58 12.06 -3.40 -1.98
N ARG A 59 11.83 -2.71 -0.86
CA ARG A 59 11.35 -1.33 -0.77
C ARG A 59 10.03 -1.08 -1.50
N PHE A 60 9.09 -2.01 -1.38
CA PHE A 60 7.71 -1.82 -1.83
C PHE A 60 6.87 -1.20 -0.70
N LEU A 61 6.04 -0.21 -1.05
CA LEU A 61 4.99 0.25 -0.14
C LEU A 61 3.84 -0.77 -0.17
N LEU A 62 3.46 -1.31 0.98
CA LEU A 62 2.29 -2.19 1.08
C LEU A 62 1.03 -1.33 1.16
N LEU A 63 0.11 -1.48 0.20
CA LEU A 63 -1.25 -0.95 0.28
C LEU A 63 -2.20 -2.11 0.63
N THR A 64 -3.09 -1.89 1.58
CA THR A 64 -4.12 -2.85 2.02
C THR A 64 -5.39 -2.07 2.35
N ALA A 65 -6.54 -2.72 2.46
CA ALA A 65 -7.74 -2.11 3.00
C ALA A 65 -8.14 -2.68 4.36
N ASN A 66 -7.61 -3.83 4.72
CA ASN A 66 -7.82 -4.47 5.99
C ASN A 66 -6.84 -5.64 6.18
N ARG A 67 -5.87 -5.49 7.09
CA ARG A 67 -5.14 -6.64 7.63
C ARG A 67 -5.17 -6.69 9.15
N ASN A 68 -6.28 -6.26 9.76
CA ASN A 68 -6.60 -6.64 11.14
C ASN A 68 -7.96 -6.19 11.66
N LEU A 69 -8.76 -7.16 12.09
CA LEU A 69 -9.26 -7.18 13.46
C LEU A 69 -9.26 -8.65 13.91
N ASP A 70 -8.45 -8.96 14.93
CA ASP A 70 -8.52 -10.19 15.76
C ASP A 70 -7.70 -11.44 15.37
N ASP A 71 -6.37 -11.35 15.14
CA ASP A 71 -5.51 -12.51 15.39
C ASP A 71 -4.06 -12.21 15.82
N GLU A 72 -3.45 -13.08 16.63
CA GLU A 72 -2.07 -12.99 17.17
C GLU A 72 -0.97 -13.23 16.10
N SER A 73 -1.34 -13.45 14.84
CA SER A 73 -0.42 -13.70 13.71
C SER A 73 -0.32 -12.51 12.74
N SER A 74 -0.82 -11.35 13.15
CA SER A 74 -1.25 -10.33 12.22
C SER A 74 -0.24 -9.22 11.91
N LEU A 75 -0.56 -8.42 10.88
CA LEU A 75 0.24 -7.29 10.42
C LEU A 75 0.51 -6.28 11.54
N GLU A 76 -0.44 -6.02 12.43
CA GLU A 76 -0.21 -5.14 13.60
C GLU A 76 0.85 -5.68 14.54
N GLN A 77 0.87 -6.98 14.80
CA GLN A 77 1.89 -7.58 15.64
C GLN A 77 3.26 -7.49 14.97
N THR A 78 3.32 -7.77 13.67
CA THR A 78 4.54 -7.61 12.88
C THR A 78 5.05 -6.17 12.97
N LEU A 79 4.19 -5.18 12.75
CA LEU A 79 4.54 -3.77 12.86
C LEU A 79 5.04 -3.40 14.25
N ARG A 80 4.41 -3.89 15.33
CA ARG A 80 4.87 -3.59 16.69
C ARG A 80 6.23 -4.20 17.04
N GLN A 81 6.54 -5.38 16.49
CA GLN A 81 7.76 -6.12 16.84
C GLN A 81 8.94 -5.75 15.95
N GLU A 82 8.70 -5.43 14.69
CA GLU A 82 9.75 -5.34 13.67
C GLU A 82 9.92 -3.95 13.05
N ASN A 83 8.98 -3.03 13.25
CA ASN A 83 9.10 -1.67 12.69
C ASN A 83 10.29 -0.91 13.31
N THR A 84 11.05 -0.26 12.44
CA THR A 84 12.20 0.60 12.78
C THR A 84 11.98 2.02 12.22
N PRO A 85 12.75 3.02 12.66
CA PRO A 85 12.68 4.38 12.09
C PRO A 85 12.88 4.46 10.57
N GLU A 86 13.51 3.45 9.95
CA GLU A 86 13.80 3.38 8.51
C GLU A 86 12.79 2.53 7.72
N SER A 87 11.84 1.90 8.42
CA SER A 87 10.84 1.02 7.83
C SER A 87 9.83 1.80 7.00
N LEU A 88 9.47 1.26 5.83
CA LEU A 88 8.38 1.79 5.02
C LEU A 88 7.05 1.61 5.75
N PRO A 89 6.18 2.63 5.75
CA PRO A 89 4.86 2.51 6.32
C PRO A 89 3.98 1.57 5.49
N VAL A 90 3.10 0.84 6.17
CA VAL A 90 1.94 0.21 5.53
C VAL A 90 0.89 1.28 5.29
N ILE A 91 0.31 1.32 4.10
CA ILE A 91 -0.76 2.24 3.75
C ILE A 91 -2.10 1.48 3.79
N THR A 92 -3.08 2.03 4.49
CA THR A 92 -4.41 1.43 4.64
C THR A 92 -5.49 2.32 4.05
N VAL A 93 -6.27 1.80 3.10
CA VAL A 93 -7.46 2.46 2.56
C VAL A 93 -8.59 2.35 3.58
N SER A 94 -9.15 3.48 4.03
CA SER A 94 -10.05 3.49 5.18
C SER A 94 -11.46 2.96 4.89
N ALA A 95 -11.91 3.03 3.62
CA ALA A 95 -13.22 2.58 3.18
C ALA A 95 -13.15 1.92 1.78
N PRO A 96 -12.54 0.72 1.66
CA PRO A 96 -12.30 0.04 0.37
C PRO A 96 -13.51 -0.07 -0.55
N GLN A 97 -14.70 -0.27 0.01
CA GLN A 97 -15.95 -0.34 -0.72
C GLN A 97 -16.26 0.92 -1.55
N ARG A 98 -15.61 2.04 -1.21
CA ARG A 98 -15.77 3.33 -1.90
C ARG A 98 -14.71 3.54 -2.99
N ILE A 99 -13.74 2.64 -3.17
CA ILE A 99 -12.74 2.75 -4.26
C ILE A 99 -13.42 2.81 -5.64
N VAL A 100 -14.62 2.23 -5.78
CA VAL A 100 -15.41 2.33 -7.03
C VAL A 100 -15.91 3.76 -7.30
N GLU A 101 -16.06 4.60 -6.28
CA GLU A 101 -16.44 6.00 -6.40
C GLU A 101 -15.24 6.82 -6.94
N PRO A 102 -15.36 7.48 -8.10
CA PRO A 102 -14.23 8.19 -8.72
C PRO A 102 -13.60 9.26 -7.81
N GLU A 103 -14.41 10.08 -7.15
CA GLU A 103 -13.94 11.17 -6.27
C GLU A 103 -13.17 10.63 -5.05
N TYR A 104 -13.63 9.51 -4.48
CA TYR A 104 -12.96 8.89 -3.35
C TYR A 104 -11.62 8.31 -3.78
N ARG A 105 -11.59 7.57 -4.90
CA ARG A 105 -10.37 6.99 -5.45
C ARG A 105 -9.34 8.03 -5.87
N GLU A 106 -9.78 9.15 -6.44
CA GLU A 106 -8.90 10.27 -6.76
C GLU A 106 -8.22 10.81 -5.50
N ARG A 107 -8.97 10.95 -4.39
CA ARG A 107 -8.39 11.33 -3.09
C ARG A 107 -7.41 10.27 -2.55
N CYS A 108 -7.66 8.98 -2.76
CA CYS A 108 -6.68 7.93 -2.45
C CYS A 108 -5.39 8.16 -3.25
N ILE A 109 -5.49 8.34 -4.57
CA ILE A 109 -4.32 8.57 -5.45
C ILE A 109 -3.53 9.82 -5.03
N HIS A 110 -4.20 10.96 -4.80
CA HIS A 110 -3.52 12.17 -4.32
C HIS A 110 -2.78 11.94 -3.00
N SER A 111 -3.36 11.16 -2.08
CA SER A 111 -2.71 10.81 -0.82
C SER A 111 -1.50 9.89 -1.02
N LEU A 112 -1.62 8.88 -1.89
CA LEU A 112 -0.51 7.97 -2.23
C LEU A 112 0.64 8.72 -2.89
N VAL A 113 0.35 9.62 -3.83
CA VAL A 113 1.37 10.48 -4.46
C VAL A 113 2.04 11.36 -3.42
N GLY A 114 1.28 11.99 -2.52
CA GLY A 114 1.83 12.79 -1.43
C GLY A 114 2.79 11.99 -0.54
N ILE A 115 2.42 10.76 -0.17
CA ILE A 115 3.27 9.84 0.61
C ILE A 115 4.55 9.49 -0.16
N VAL A 116 4.47 9.21 -1.46
CA VAL A 116 5.64 8.86 -2.27
C VAL A 116 6.59 10.05 -2.43
N LEU A 117 6.06 11.26 -2.58
CA LEU A 117 6.87 12.48 -2.68
C LEU A 117 7.54 12.86 -1.36
N ASP A 118 6.94 12.53 -0.23
CA ASP A 118 7.43 12.85 1.12
C ASP A 118 7.80 11.60 1.94
N LEU A 119 8.27 10.55 1.24
CA LEU A 119 8.44 9.22 1.84
C LEU A 119 9.43 9.21 3.00
N GLU A 120 10.49 10.03 2.95
CA GLU A 120 11.49 10.14 4.01
C GLU A 120 10.88 10.56 5.35
N ASN A 121 9.88 11.46 5.33
CA ASN A 121 9.17 11.91 6.52
C ASN A 121 8.11 10.91 7.00
N CYS A 122 7.82 9.89 6.20
CA CYS A 122 6.85 8.84 6.49
C CYS A 122 7.50 7.56 7.06
N LEU A 123 8.83 7.46 7.05
CA LEU A 123 9.55 6.29 7.55
C LEU A 123 9.30 6.08 9.05
N GLY A 124 9.19 4.81 9.45
CA GLY A 124 8.96 4.41 10.84
C GLY A 124 7.57 4.70 11.38
N ALA A 125 6.66 5.29 10.60
CA ALA A 125 5.27 5.55 11.01
C ALA A 125 4.45 4.27 11.26
N ALA A 126 4.99 3.10 10.92
CA ALA A 126 4.35 1.78 10.96
C ALA A 126 3.13 1.65 10.02
N ARG A 127 2.08 2.45 10.23
CA ARG A 127 0.86 2.45 9.43
C ARG A 127 0.34 3.87 9.20
N MET A 128 -0.07 4.15 7.96
CA MET A 128 -0.72 5.39 7.56
C MET A 128 -2.05 5.08 6.88
N TYR A 129 -3.02 5.97 7.04
CA TYR A 129 -4.34 5.80 6.47
C TYR A 129 -4.55 6.81 5.34
N VAL A 130 -5.03 6.31 4.21
CA VAL A 130 -5.53 7.15 3.12
C VAL A 130 -7.05 7.07 3.10
N PRO A 131 -7.73 8.08 2.52
CA PRO A 131 -9.16 8.07 2.32
C PRO A 131 -9.66 6.71 1.96
#